data_AF-A0A3P6Q6X4-F1
#
_entry.id   AF-A0A3P6Q6X4-F1
#
_cell.length_a   1.000
_cell.length_b   1.000
_cell.length_c   1.000
_cell.angle_alpha   90.00
_cell.angle_beta   90.00
_cell.angle_gamma   90.00
#
_symmetry.space_group_name_H-M   'P 1'
#
loop_
_entity.id
_entity.type
_entity.pdbx_description
1 polymer ?
#
loop_
_entity_poly.entity_id
_entity_poly.type
_entity_poly.pdbx_seq_one_letter_code
_entity_poly.pdbx_strand_id
1 'polypeptide(L)'
;MTYRRLPSNTFSYFMGAVGNVKIPKPLRSPIFGTYVRLTGCKMEEAQRDKVSEYSTLNELFTRQLRPECRKVDQHSVLVRFLLPVRFLR
;
A
#
# COMPACT_ATOMS: atom_id res chain seq x y z
N MET A 1 -21.61 -14.80 14.95
CA MET A 1 -20.74 -15.15 16.12
C MET A 1 -19.39 -15.74 15.70
N THR A 2 -18.78 -15.28 14.59
CA THR A 2 -17.54 -15.89 14.04
C THR A 2 -16.30 -15.00 14.26
N TYR A 3 -16.48 -13.68 14.36
CA TYR A 3 -15.41 -12.69 14.49
C TYR A 3 -14.63 -12.76 15.83
N ARG A 4 -15.24 -13.32 16.88
CA ARG A 4 -14.70 -13.33 18.25
C ARG A 4 -13.87 -14.58 18.58
N ARG A 5 -13.91 -15.61 17.73
CA ARG A 5 -13.17 -16.88 17.92
C ARG A 5 -11.92 -17.00 17.04
N LEU A 6 -11.78 -16.10 16.06
CA LEU A 6 -10.56 -16.03 15.28
C LEU A 6 -9.49 -15.31 16.10
N PRO A 7 -8.29 -15.90 16.31
CA PRO A 7 -7.16 -15.21 16.91
C PRO A 7 -6.66 -14.14 15.91
N SER A 8 -7.38 -13.02 15.85
CA SER A 8 -7.15 -11.92 14.89
C SER A 8 -5.74 -11.35 15.01
N ASN A 9 -5.16 -11.38 16.23
CA ASN A 9 -3.78 -10.99 16.45
C ASN A 9 -2.80 -11.90 15.71
N THR A 10 -2.87 -13.21 15.90
CA THR A 10 -1.94 -14.16 15.25
C THR A 10 -2.06 -14.11 13.73
N PHE A 11 -3.28 -13.96 13.23
CA PHE A 11 -3.53 -13.80 11.80
C PHE A 11 -2.92 -12.50 11.24
N SER A 12 -3.04 -11.40 11.98
CA SER A 12 -2.44 -10.11 11.61
C SER A 12 -0.91 -10.17 11.60
N TYR A 13 -0.31 -10.80 12.62
CA TYR A 13 1.14 -11.03 12.66
C TYR A 13 1.61 -11.92 11.51
N PHE A 14 0.90 -13.01 11.23
CA PHE A 14 1.23 -13.92 10.13
C PHE A 14 1.15 -13.20 8.78
N MET A 15 0.09 -12.42 8.54
CA MET A 15 -0.04 -11.63 7.32
C MET A 15 1.06 -10.57 7.18
N GLY A 16 1.47 -9.92 8.28
CA GLY A 16 2.62 -9.01 8.28
C GLY A 16 3.95 -9.71 7.99
N ALA A 17 4.15 -10.91 8.52
CA ALA A 17 5.32 -11.74 8.25
C ALA A 17 5.36 -12.16 6.77
N VAL A 18 4.26 -12.72 6.25
CA VAL A 18 4.11 -13.10 4.84
C VAL A 18 4.32 -11.91 3.91
N GLY A 19 3.80 -10.73 4.29
CA GLY A 19 3.98 -9.49 3.52
C GLY A 19 5.42 -9.02 3.42
N ASN A 20 6.29 -9.37 4.38
CA ASN A 20 7.72 -9.03 4.39
C ASN A 20 8.62 -10.11 3.77
N VAL A 21 8.09 -11.29 3.46
CA VAL A 21 8.88 -12.33 2.79
C VAL A 21 9.25 -11.87 1.38
N LYS A 22 10.56 -11.95 1.07
CA LYS A 22 11.07 -11.67 -0.28
C LYS A 22 10.67 -12.81 -1.21
N ILE A 23 9.74 -12.52 -2.11
CA ILE A 23 9.29 -13.48 -3.12
C ILE A 23 10.41 -13.65 -4.17
N PRO A 24 10.70 -14.86 -4.67
CA PRO A 24 11.69 -15.07 -5.73
C PRO A 24 11.23 -14.44 -7.07
N LYS A 25 12.17 -13.86 -7.82
CA LYS A 25 11.93 -13.07 -9.06
C LYS A 25 10.93 -13.69 -10.08
N PRO A 26 10.94 -15.00 -10.39
CA PRO A 26 10.00 -15.55 -11.37
C PRO A 26 8.54 -15.58 -10.88
N LEU A 27 8.32 -15.75 -9.58
CA LEU A 27 6.96 -15.79 -8.99
C LEU A 27 6.39 -14.40 -8.70
N ARG A 28 7.23 -13.34 -8.72
CA ARG A 28 6.79 -11.97 -8.45
C ARG A 28 5.75 -11.49 -9.44
N SER A 29 6.02 -11.63 -10.74
CA SER A 29 5.15 -11.13 -11.79
C SER A 29 3.71 -11.70 -11.71
N PRO A 30 3.50 -13.04 -11.60
CA PRO A 30 2.15 -13.58 -11.50
C PRO A 30 1.47 -13.25 -10.16
N ILE A 31 2.18 -13.32 -9.03
CA ILE A 31 1.58 -13.06 -7.71
C ILE A 31 1.13 -11.61 -7.60
N PHE A 32 2.03 -10.67 -7.87
CA PHE A 32 1.71 -9.26 -7.78
C PHE A 32 0.76 -8.82 -8.90
N GLY A 33 0.87 -9.36 -10.11
CA GLY A 33 -0.07 -9.08 -11.19
C GLY A 33 -1.49 -9.55 -10.86
N THR A 34 -1.63 -10.71 -10.24
CA THR A 34 -2.93 -11.21 -9.75
C THR A 34 -3.45 -10.34 -8.61
N TYR A 35 -2.59 -9.96 -7.65
CA TYR A 35 -2.95 -9.07 -6.56
C TYR A 35 -3.51 -7.74 -7.08
N VAL A 36 -2.80 -7.10 -8.02
CA VAL A 36 -3.22 -5.84 -8.65
C VAL A 36 -4.57 -5.96 -9.35
N ARG A 37 -4.81 -7.08 -10.06
CA ARG A 37 -6.11 -7.35 -10.70
C ARG A 37 -7.23 -7.55 -9.69
N LEU A 38 -6.97 -8.27 -8.59
CA LEU A 38 -7.97 -8.53 -7.55
C LEU A 38 -8.32 -7.28 -6.75
N THR A 39 -7.33 -6.43 -6.45
CA THR A 39 -7.53 -5.20 -5.69
C THR A 39 -7.95 -4.02 -6.56
N GLY A 40 -7.83 -4.13 -7.89
CA GLY A 40 -8.07 -3.02 -8.82
C GLY A 40 -7.09 -1.86 -8.67
N CYS A 41 -5.90 -2.10 -8.10
CA CYS A 41 -4.91 -1.05 -7.89
C CYS A 41 -4.41 -0.50 -9.24
N LYS A 42 -4.66 0.79 -9.52
CA LYS A 42 -4.12 1.45 -10.72
C LYS A 42 -2.61 1.58 -10.61
N MET A 43 -1.87 0.81 -11.41
CA MET A 43 -0.40 0.85 -11.38
C MET A 43 0.16 2.15 -11.94
N GLU A 44 -0.53 2.78 -12.88
CA GLU A 44 -0.18 4.07 -13.51
C GLU A 44 -0.07 5.24 -12.52
N GLU A 45 -0.78 5.16 -11.39
CA GLU A 45 -0.73 6.18 -10.34
C GLU A 45 0.48 6.01 -9.41
N ALA A 46 1.22 4.89 -9.48
CA ALA A 46 2.45 4.76 -8.71
C ALA A 46 3.63 5.47 -9.35
N GLN A 47 4.58 5.80 -8.48
CA GLN A 47 5.88 6.29 -8.88
C GLN A 47 6.72 5.22 -9.60
N ARG A 48 6.51 3.94 -9.30
CA ARG A 48 7.13 2.80 -10.01
C ARG A 48 6.05 1.97 -10.69
N ASP A 49 5.99 2.04 -12.02
CA ASP A 49 4.95 1.36 -12.81
C ASP A 49 5.18 -0.16 -12.89
N LYS A 50 6.43 -0.60 -12.74
CA LYS A 50 6.79 -2.01 -12.89
C LYS A 50 6.62 -2.77 -11.59
N VAL A 51 5.64 -3.66 -11.62
CA VAL A 51 5.33 -4.62 -10.56
C VAL A 51 6.54 -5.49 -10.16
N SER A 52 7.45 -5.77 -11.09
CA SER A 52 8.67 -6.54 -10.88
C SER A 52 9.76 -5.83 -10.06
N GLU A 53 9.67 -4.52 -9.90
CA GLU A 53 10.62 -3.73 -9.10
C GLU A 53 10.38 -3.90 -7.59
N TYR A 54 9.17 -4.29 -7.19
CA TYR A 54 8.83 -4.55 -5.81
C TYR A 54 9.33 -5.92 -5.38
N SER A 55 9.99 -5.97 -4.22
CA SER A 55 10.56 -7.21 -3.69
C SER A 55 9.63 -7.94 -2.74
N THR A 56 8.67 -7.23 -2.13
CA THR A 56 7.70 -7.75 -1.16
C THR A 56 6.30 -7.18 -1.39
N LEU A 57 5.26 -7.86 -0.88
CA LEU A 57 3.88 -7.36 -0.92
C LEU A 57 3.72 -6.10 -0.06
N ASN A 58 4.46 -6.01 1.04
CA ASN A 58 4.46 -4.83 1.89
C ASN A 58 5.01 -3.60 1.15
N GLU A 59 6.03 -3.77 0.31
CA GLU A 59 6.58 -2.69 -0.51
C GLU A 59 5.59 -2.23 -1.60
N LEU A 60 4.85 -3.17 -2.19
CA LEU A 60 3.76 -2.85 -3.13
C LEU A 60 2.60 -2.11 -2.43
N PHE A 61 2.27 -2.51 -1.20
CA PHE A 61 1.19 -1.88 -0.41
C PHE A 61 1.56 -0.47 0.06
N THR A 62 2.81 -0.26 0.47
CA THR A 62 3.32 1.04 0.93
C THR A 62 3.90 1.90 -0.20
N ARG A 63 3.67 1.52 -1.47
CA ARG A 63 4.21 2.23 -2.63
C ARG A 63 3.80 3.70 -2.63
N GLN A 64 4.73 4.56 -3.02
CA GLN A 64 4.43 5.98 -3.21
C GLN A 64 3.66 6.19 -4.51
N LEU A 65 2.61 7.01 -4.42
CA LEU A 65 1.86 7.48 -5.58
C LEU A 65 2.54 8.72 -6.16
N ARG A 66 2.32 8.97 -7.45
CA ARG A 66 2.76 10.20 -8.09
C ARG A 66 2.10 11.40 -7.38
N PRO A 67 2.86 12.47 -7.08
CA PRO A 67 2.32 13.64 -6.38
C PRO A 67 1.19 14.31 -7.18
N GLU A 68 1.19 14.11 -8.50
CA GLU A 68 0.25 14.73 -9.43
C GLU A 68 -1.14 14.10 -9.41
N CYS A 69 -1.27 12.84 -8.99
CA CYS A 69 -2.55 12.13 -8.94
C CYS A 69 -3.42 12.57 -7.76
N ARG A 70 -2.83 13.17 -6.72
CA ARG A 70 -3.54 13.61 -5.51
C ARG A 70 -3.39 15.10 -5.31
N LYS A 71 -3.93 15.89 -6.24
CA LYS A 71 -4.04 17.34 -6.10
C LYS A 71 -4.82 17.67 -4.83
N VAL A 72 -4.13 18.27 -3.87
CA VAL A 72 -4.71 18.78 -2.64
C VAL A 72 -5.27 20.17 -2.92
N ASP A 73 -6.56 20.38 -2.64
CA ASP A 73 -7.18 21.68 -2.76
C ASP A 73 -6.66 22.62 -1.66
N GLN A 74 -6.04 23.73 -2.07
CA GLN A 74 -5.35 24.68 -1.19
C GLN A 74 -6.31 25.54 -0.35
N HIS A 75 -7.61 25.58 -0.71
CA HIS A 75 -8.61 26.37 0.00
C HIS A 75 -9.39 25.57 1.05
N SER A 76 -9.20 24.25 1.10
CA SER A 76 -9.89 23.41 2.07
C SER A 76 -9.15 23.36 3.43
N VAL A 77 -9.83 23.78 4.49
CA VAL A 77 -9.30 23.85 5.87
C VAL A 77 -9.03 22.46 6.47
N LEU A 78 -9.65 21.41 5.91
CA LEU A 78 -9.51 20.03 6.37
C LEU A 78 -9.14 19.09 5.21
N VAL A 79 -7.97 19.29 4.60
CA VAL A 79 -7.35 18.22 3.80
C VAL A 79 -6.75 17.21 4.78
N ARG A 80 -6.88 15.92 4.47
CA ARG A 80 -6.23 14.82 5.19
C ARG A 80 -4.70 14.88 5.07
N PHE A 81 -4.12 15.76 5.88
CA PHE A 81 -2.74 15.80 6.39
C PHE A 81 -1.60 16.04 5.39
N LEU A 82 -1.38 17.32 5.07
CA LEU A 82 -0.10 17.88 4.60
C LEU A 82 0.05 19.35 5.08
N LEU A 83 -0.25 19.64 6.36
CA LEU A 83 0.29 20.85 6.97
C LEU A 83 1.61 20.47 7.67
N PRO A 84 2.76 21.10 7.35
CA PRO A 84 3.84 21.15 8.32
C PRO A 84 3.27 21.85 9.56
N VAL A 85 3.29 21.16 10.70
CA VAL A 85 2.89 21.71 12.00
C VAL A 85 3.87 22.85 12.32
N ARG A 86 3.60 24.03 11.79
CA ARG A 86 4.44 25.21 11.93
C ARG A 86 3.56 26.45 11.82
N PHE A 87 2.71 26.64 12.84
CA PHE A 87 2.02 27.88 13.28
C PHE A 87 0.87 27.38 14.19
N LEU A 88 0.66 27.79 15.44
CA LEU A 88 1.00 29.01 16.18
C LEU A 88 1.65 28.69 17.54
N ARG A 89 2.30 29.73 18.08
CA ARG A 89 2.74 29.97 19.47
C ARG A 89 2.00 29.21 20.56
#